data_AF-A0A1C6SZ49-F1
#
_entry.id   AF-A0A1C6SZ49-F1
#
_cell.length_a   1.000
_cell.length_b   1.000
_cell.length_c   1.000
_cell.angle_alpha   90.00
_cell.angle_beta   90.00
_cell.angle_gamma   90.00
#
_symmetry.space_group_name_H-M   'P 1'
#
loop_
_entity.id
_entity.type
_entity.pdbx_description
1 polymer ?
#
loop_
_entity_poly.entity_id
_entity_poly.type
_entity_poly.pdbx_seq_one_letter_code
_entity_poly.pdbx_strand_id
1 'polypeptide(L)'
;MAARLVRGTVVAGLFALALTAGPATAASASVDELRTFTGYGYLPSDAYGDAHAQMVAYSSTCQEVDAVYSPAGSMHYWKVTLTADC
;
A
#
# COMPACT_ATOMS: atom_id res chain seq x y z
N MET A 1 67.03 -14.63 -18.40
CA MET A 1 66.22 -15.85 -18.20
C MET A 1 64.79 -15.51 -18.62
N ALA A 2 64.42 -15.79 -19.87
CA ALA A 2 63.70 -16.98 -20.34
C ALA A 2 62.27 -17.06 -19.73
N ALA A 3 61.24 -16.50 -20.38
CA ALA A 3 60.46 -17.01 -21.53
C ALA A 3 59.35 -18.01 -21.14
N ARG A 4 58.07 -17.64 -21.39
CA ARG A 4 57.12 -18.50 -22.10
C ARG A 4 55.84 -17.76 -22.49
N LEU A 5 55.65 -17.64 -23.80
CA LEU A 5 54.38 -17.40 -24.47
C LEU A 5 53.48 -18.63 -24.24
N VAL A 6 52.22 -18.42 -23.83
CA VAL A 6 51.16 -19.41 -24.06
C VAL A 6 50.03 -18.72 -24.81
N ARG A 7 49.81 -19.26 -26.01
CA ARG A 7 48.72 -18.95 -26.94
C ARG A 7 47.39 -19.33 -26.31
N GLY A 8 46.39 -18.47 -26.49
CA GLY A 8 45.01 -18.75 -26.14
C GLY A 8 44.07 -17.86 -26.94
N THR A 9 44.05 -18.04 -28.26
CA THR A 9 42.94 -17.57 -29.10
C THR A 9 41.65 -18.26 -28.62
N VAL A 10 40.75 -17.50 -28.01
CA VAL A 10 39.33 -17.90 -27.92
C VAL A 10 38.51 -16.93 -28.74
N VAL A 11 37.86 -17.55 -29.71
CA VAL A 11 37.05 -17.06 -30.80
C VAL A 11 35.85 -16.23 -30.29
N ALA A 12 35.54 -15.24 -31.11
CA ALA A 12 34.29 -14.51 -31.24
C ALA A 12 33.06 -15.12 -30.55
N GLY A 13 32.39 -14.28 -29.77
CA GLY A 13 31.02 -14.48 -29.30
C GLY A 13 30.36 -13.14 -29.06
N LEU A 14 30.17 -12.34 -30.12
CA LEU A 14 29.23 -11.23 -30.13
C LEU A 14 27.83 -11.82 -29.98
N PHE A 15 27.36 -11.98 -28.74
CA PHE A 15 25.96 -12.21 -28.46
C PHE A 15 25.34 -10.85 -28.13
N ALA A 16 24.91 -10.16 -29.18
CA ALA A 16 24.04 -9.00 -29.06
C ALA A 16 22.69 -9.48 -28.52
N LEU A 17 22.54 -9.51 -27.20
CA LEU A 17 21.23 -9.63 -26.58
C LEU A 17 20.59 -8.25 -26.64
N ALA A 18 19.92 -7.98 -27.75
CA ALA A 18 18.95 -6.91 -27.84
C ALA A 18 17.82 -7.22 -26.86
N LEU A 19 17.96 -6.81 -25.60
CA LEU A 19 16.82 -6.65 -24.71
C LEU A 19 16.06 -5.45 -25.26
N THR A 20 15.08 -5.75 -26.11
CA THR A 20 14.04 -4.81 -26.47
C THR A 20 13.45 -4.29 -25.17
N ALA A 21 13.65 -3.01 -24.89
CA ALA A 21 12.98 -2.29 -23.82
C ALA A 21 11.48 -2.43 -24.05
N GLY A 22 10.87 -3.43 -23.44
CA GLY A 22 9.43 -3.44 -23.24
C GLY A 22 9.08 -2.22 -22.40
N PRO A 23 7.91 -1.59 -22.62
CA PRO A 23 7.48 -0.53 -21.72
C PRO A 23 7.42 -1.16 -20.33
N ALA A 24 8.31 -0.72 -19.44
CA ALA A 24 8.10 -0.90 -18.02
C ALA A 24 6.85 -0.09 -17.72
N THR A 25 5.69 -0.74 -17.82
CA THR A 25 4.47 -0.27 -17.15
C THR A 25 4.89 -0.17 -15.70
N ALA A 26 5.23 1.05 -15.27
CA ALA A 26 5.37 1.38 -13.88
C ALA A 26 4.03 1.00 -13.26
N ALA A 27 3.99 -0.16 -12.61
CA ALA A 27 2.90 -0.49 -11.74
C ALA A 27 2.91 0.64 -10.70
N SER A 28 1.90 1.50 -10.77
CA SER A 28 1.59 2.40 -9.68
C SER A 28 1.46 1.51 -8.46
N ALA A 29 2.44 1.53 -7.56
CA ALA A 29 2.19 1.04 -6.22
C ALA A 29 1.04 1.91 -5.72
N SER A 30 -0.13 1.31 -5.48
CA SER A 30 -1.09 1.92 -4.57
C SER A 30 -0.29 2.16 -3.29
N VAL A 31 -0.07 3.43 -2.97
CA VAL A 31 0.40 3.76 -1.64
C VAL A 31 -0.80 3.45 -0.78
N ASP A 32 -0.80 2.27 -0.16
CA ASP A 32 -1.62 1.92 1.00
C ASP A 32 -1.44 3.08 2.02
N GLU A 33 -2.35 4.05 1.97
CA GLU A 33 -2.41 5.21 2.84
C GLU A 33 -3.38 4.87 3.97
N LEU A 34 -2.81 4.49 5.11
CA LEU A 34 -3.57 4.35 6.34
C LEU A 34 -4.24 5.68 6.70
N ARG A 35 -5.56 5.65 6.77
CA ARG A 35 -6.42 6.79 7.10
C ARG A 35 -7.31 6.49 8.28
N THR A 36 -7.56 7.52 9.08
CA THR A 36 -8.45 7.45 10.24
C THR A 36 -9.75 8.22 10.02
N PHE A 37 -10.86 7.57 10.30
CA PHE A 37 -12.22 8.10 10.28
C PHE A 37 -12.79 8.08 11.69
N THR A 38 -13.44 9.15 12.12
CA THR A 38 -13.99 9.23 13.48
C THR A 38 -15.49 9.37 13.41
N GLY A 39 -16.19 8.38 13.97
CA GLY A 39 -17.63 8.36 14.05
C GLY A 39 -18.16 8.50 15.48
N TYR A 40 -19.39 8.97 15.59
CA TYR A 40 -20.06 9.22 16.86
C TYR A 40 -21.48 8.65 16.90
N GLY A 41 -21.93 8.23 18.08
CA GLY A 41 -23.23 7.56 18.20
C GLY A 41 -23.75 7.40 19.61
N TYR A 42 -25.03 7.01 19.72
CA TYR A 42 -25.66 6.70 21.00
C TYR A 42 -25.27 5.30 21.50
N LEU A 43 -25.06 4.38 20.57
CA LEU A 43 -24.49 3.05 20.79
C LEU A 43 -23.14 2.91 20.07
N PRO A 44 -22.29 1.94 20.46
CA PRO A 44 -21.04 1.64 19.74
C PRO A 44 -21.26 1.35 18.26
N SER A 45 -22.36 0.66 17.93
CA SER A 45 -22.73 0.32 16.55
C SER A 45 -23.09 1.54 15.70
N ASP A 46 -23.72 2.55 16.31
CA ASP A 46 -24.06 3.79 15.60
C ASP A 46 -22.79 4.58 15.29
N ALA A 47 -21.88 4.66 16.28
CA ALA A 47 -20.59 5.34 16.12
C ALA A 47 -19.72 4.65 15.06
N TYR A 48 -19.73 3.31 15.02
CA TYR A 48 -19.08 2.56 13.96
C TYR A 48 -19.75 2.81 12.60
N GLY A 49 -21.08 2.76 12.53
CA GLY A 49 -21.82 3.00 11.30
C GLY A 49 -21.53 4.38 10.70
N ASP A 50 -21.40 5.40 11.55
CA ASP A 50 -20.99 6.74 11.14
C ASP A 50 -19.54 6.79 10.63
N ALA A 51 -18.58 6.18 11.36
CA ALA A 51 -17.18 6.12 10.93
C ALA A 51 -17.02 5.36 9.60
N HIS A 52 -17.74 4.25 9.45
CA HIS A 52 -17.73 3.43 8.24
C HIS A 52 -18.40 4.15 7.06
N ALA A 53 -19.48 4.91 7.30
CA ALA A 53 -20.10 5.74 6.27
C ALA A 53 -19.13 6.82 5.77
N GLN A 54 -18.35 7.44 6.68
CA GLN A 54 -17.31 8.39 6.31
C GLN A 54 -16.18 7.73 5.50
N MET A 55 -15.75 6.52 5.86
CA MET A 55 -14.75 5.74 5.12
C MET A 55 -15.21 5.46 3.68
N VAL A 56 -16.42 4.91 3.52
CA VAL A 56 -16.99 4.57 2.20
C VAL A 56 -17.24 5.83 1.36
N ALA A 57 -17.61 6.94 1.99
CA ALA A 57 -17.76 8.23 1.32
C ALA A 57 -16.42 8.81 0.84
N TYR A 58 -15.31 8.50 1.52
CA TYR A 58 -13.97 8.89 1.08
C TYR A 58 -13.50 8.04 -0.10
N SER A 59 -13.53 6.71 0.01
CA SER A 59 -13.29 5.80 -1.11
C SER A 59 -13.96 4.45 -0.87
N SER A 60 -14.57 3.90 -1.92
CA SER A 60 -15.14 2.55 -1.89
C SER A 60 -14.09 1.44 -1.90
N THR A 61 -12.81 1.78 -2.13
CA THR A 61 -11.69 0.83 -2.08
C THR A 61 -11.08 0.72 -0.68
N CYS A 62 -11.41 1.65 0.23
CA CYS A 62 -10.88 1.60 1.58
C CYS A 62 -11.34 0.34 2.31
N GLN A 63 -10.40 -0.33 2.98
CA GLN A 63 -10.66 -1.48 3.82
C GLN A 63 -10.35 -1.15 5.27
N GLU A 64 -11.28 -1.43 6.18
CA GLU A 64 -11.00 -1.29 7.61
C GLU A 64 -9.86 -2.23 8.05
N VAL A 65 -8.90 -1.67 8.78
CA VAL A 65 -7.76 -2.38 9.37
C VAL A 65 -7.91 -2.49 10.88
N ASP A 66 -8.45 -1.45 11.53
CA ASP A 66 -8.64 -1.40 12.98
C ASP A 66 -9.79 -0.45 13.36
N ALA A 67 -10.42 -0.70 14.52
CA ALA A 67 -11.45 0.17 15.07
C ALA A 67 -11.33 0.28 16.60
N VAL A 68 -11.08 1.49 17.10
CA VAL A 68 -10.97 1.78 18.53
C VAL A 68 -12.25 2.44 19.04
N TYR A 69 -12.88 1.80 20.00
CA TYR A 69 -14.11 2.26 20.64
C TYR A 69 -13.79 2.97 21.96
N SER A 70 -14.41 4.12 22.19
CA SER A 70 -14.27 4.87 23.43
C SER A 70 -15.58 5.59 23.79
N PRO A 71 -15.86 5.82 25.07
CA PRO A 71 -16.95 6.70 25.45
C PRO A 71 -16.66 8.11 24.93
N ALA A 72 -17.62 8.72 24.25
CA ALA A 72 -17.59 10.14 23.96
C ALA A 72 -18.39 10.90 25.02
N GLY A 73 -18.04 12.17 25.23
CA GLY A 73 -18.68 13.04 26.21
C GLY A 73 -20.13 13.36 25.86
N SER A 74 -20.65 14.48 26.37
CA SER A 74 -22.08 14.80 26.23
C SER A 74 -22.59 14.86 24.79
N MET A 75 -23.80 14.33 24.58
CA MET A 75 -24.60 14.14 23.34
C MET A 75 -24.21 12.95 22.45
N HIS A 76 -22.97 12.48 22.51
CA HIS A 76 -22.51 11.27 21.81
C HIS A 76 -21.91 10.30 22.82
N TYR A 77 -22.63 9.26 23.21
CA TYR A 77 -22.17 8.34 24.25
C TYR A 77 -20.96 7.52 23.81
N TRP A 78 -20.79 7.32 22.50
CA TRP A 78 -19.71 6.54 21.92
C TRP A 78 -19.00 7.29 20.79
N LYS A 79 -17.69 7.09 20.73
CA LYS A 79 -16.79 7.47 19.64
C LYS A 79 -16.07 6.24 19.14
N VAL A 80 -15.99 6.10 17.82
CA VAL A 80 -15.17 5.10 17.15
C VAL A 80 -14.14 5.82 16.30
N THR A 81 -12.88 5.41 16.42
CA THR A 81 -11.82 5.79 15.50
C THR A 81 -11.47 4.56 14.66
N LEU A 82 -11.88 4.58 13.40
CA LEU A 82 -11.69 3.53 12.41
C LEU A 82 -10.46 3.86 11.59
N THR A 83 -9.47 2.99 11.58
CA THR A 83 -8.31 3.07 10.69
C THR A 83 -8.55 2.17 9.49
N ALA A 84 -8.45 2.71 8.29
CA ALA A 84 -8.62 1.99 7.05
C ALA A 84 -7.38 2.15 6.18
N ASP A 85 -7.13 1.15 5.37
CA ASP A 85 -6.18 1.22 4.29
C ASP A 85 -6.90 1.65 3.00
N CYS A 86 -6.37 2.68 2.34
CA CYS A 86 -6.92 3.33 1.16
C CYS A 86 -5.78 3.66 0.20
#